data_AF-A0AB36J6I4-F1
#
_entry.id   AF-A0AB36J6I4-F1
#
_cell.length_a   1.000
_cell.length_b   1.000
_cell.length_c   1.000
_cell.angle_alpha   90.00
_cell.angle_beta   90.00
_cell.angle_gamma   90.00
#
_symmetry.space_group_name_H-M   'P 1'
#
loop_
_entity.id
_entity.type
_entity.pdbx_description
1 polymer ?
#
loop_
_entity_poly.entity_id
_entity_poly.type
_entity_poly.pdbx_seq_one_letter_code
_entity_poly.pdbx_strand_id
1 'polypeptide(L)'
;MKQQGYFLLLDCSEFRAWLANQKITRSIRRLQVHHTSSPNYTTRRVVGGIAQQDHFKALEGMRDFHIKTNGWSATGQNITIFEDGKIAISLDRDLNSTPAGIAGANTGALCVEIIGNFDKGGDTMTDAQRVAVIHLYACLCDKLGITPDITSIVYHAWYKADGTWLGDYAAGKSSKTCPGTAFWGDGNTRAAAIKRFIPDVAAELKRIKTRSVDELSIEDKKRIEELELEVKELAATVISLLNSKDVLKQAIQEQGQTLLNTSTAVKSLEDKSVIKEVPAWAKPAVQAAFDAGLVDTPTGGSYDFYRMLKVLYTAGLLITRLEGK
;
A
#
# COMPACT_ATOMS: atom_id res chain seq x y z
N MET A 1 -6.37 -5.89 0.62
CA MET A 1 -6.58 -5.64 2.06
C MET A 1 -5.50 -4.71 2.60
N LYS A 2 -5.86 -3.72 3.41
CA LYS A 2 -4.92 -2.78 4.08
C LYS A 2 -5.36 -2.55 5.51
N GLN A 3 -4.43 -2.65 6.46
CA GLN A 3 -4.68 -2.32 7.86
C GLN A 3 -4.04 -0.97 8.22
N GLN A 4 -4.75 -0.15 8.98
CA GLN A 4 -4.23 1.08 9.57
C GLN A 4 -5.02 1.41 10.84
N GLY A 5 -4.30 1.69 11.93
CA GLY A 5 -4.92 1.95 13.23
C GLY A 5 -5.77 0.77 13.69
N TYR A 6 -7.02 1.07 14.07
CA TYR A 6 -7.99 0.08 14.57
C TYR A 6 -8.87 -0.51 13.46
N PHE A 7 -8.45 -0.42 12.20
CA PHE A 7 -9.28 -0.82 11.07
C PHE A 7 -8.53 -1.66 10.05
N LEU A 8 -9.22 -2.68 9.53
CA LEU A 8 -8.83 -3.43 8.34
C LEU A 8 -9.79 -3.07 7.20
N LEU A 9 -9.27 -2.55 6.09
CA LEU A 9 -10.02 -2.21 4.89
C LEU A 9 -9.82 -3.30 3.82
N LEU A 10 -10.93 -3.74 3.24
CA LEU A 10 -11.00 -4.79 2.23
C LEU A 10 -11.73 -4.28 0.99
N ASP A 11 -11.32 -4.76 -0.18
CA ASP A 11 -12.19 -4.73 -1.34
C ASP A 11 -13.33 -5.76 -1.15
N CYS A 12 -14.49 -5.50 -1.77
CA CYS A 12 -15.66 -6.38 -1.65
C CYS A 12 -15.33 -7.85 -1.99
N SER A 13 -14.50 -8.08 -3.01
CA SER A 13 -14.08 -9.42 -3.45
C SER A 13 -13.22 -10.17 -2.43
N GLU A 14 -12.54 -9.46 -1.53
CA GLU A 14 -11.65 -10.06 -0.52
C GLU A 14 -12.45 -10.54 0.72
N PHE A 15 -13.63 -9.98 0.96
CA PHE A 15 -14.37 -10.17 2.20
C PHE A 15 -14.73 -11.62 2.50
N ARG A 16 -15.22 -12.37 1.49
CA ARG A 16 -15.61 -13.78 1.70
C ARG A 16 -14.44 -14.66 2.13
N ALA A 17 -13.31 -14.55 1.43
CA ALA A 17 -12.10 -15.30 1.74
C ALA A 17 -11.52 -14.91 3.11
N TRP A 18 -11.52 -13.61 3.43
CA TRP A 18 -11.14 -13.13 4.75
C TRP A 18 -12.06 -13.71 5.84
N LEU A 19 -13.38 -13.65 5.66
CA LEU A 19 -14.38 -14.12 6.62
C LEU A 19 -14.28 -15.63 6.86
N ALA A 20 -14.00 -16.41 5.80
CA ALA A 20 -13.82 -17.86 5.90
C ALA A 20 -12.72 -18.24 6.90
N ASN A 21 -11.62 -17.47 6.93
CA ASN A 21 -10.49 -17.67 7.83
C ASN A 21 -10.71 -17.16 9.26
N GLN A 22 -11.83 -16.49 9.55
CA GLN A 22 -12.10 -15.98 10.89
C GLN A 22 -12.66 -17.07 11.80
N LYS A 23 -12.13 -17.11 13.04
CA LYS A 23 -12.67 -17.93 14.13
C LYS A 23 -13.67 -17.10 14.93
N ILE A 24 -14.95 -17.46 14.83
CA ILE A 24 -16.03 -16.82 15.57
C ILE A 24 -16.33 -17.67 16.81
N THR A 25 -16.09 -17.11 18.00
CA THR A 25 -16.17 -17.80 19.30
C THR A 25 -17.47 -17.52 20.04
N ARG A 26 -18.26 -16.54 19.61
CA ARG A 26 -19.57 -16.21 20.19
C ARG A 26 -20.73 -16.62 19.29
N SER A 27 -21.88 -16.85 19.90
CA SER A 27 -23.14 -17.08 19.17
C SER A 27 -23.62 -15.77 18.56
N ILE A 28 -23.69 -15.73 17.23
CA ILE A 28 -24.26 -14.60 16.47
C ILE A 28 -25.49 -15.14 15.74
N ARG A 29 -26.62 -14.45 15.90
CA ARG A 29 -27.93 -14.84 15.33
C ARG A 29 -28.65 -13.69 14.64
N ARG A 30 -28.11 -12.47 14.76
CA ARG A 30 -28.73 -11.24 14.26
C ARG A 30 -27.70 -10.35 13.56
N LEU A 31 -28.08 -9.80 12.43
CA LEU A 31 -27.30 -8.83 11.67
C LEU A 31 -28.10 -7.52 11.67
N GLN A 32 -27.56 -6.48 12.29
CA GLN A 32 -28.20 -5.18 12.36
C GLN A 32 -27.80 -4.36 11.13
N VAL A 33 -28.77 -3.72 10.50
CA VAL A 33 -28.60 -2.83 9.35
C VAL A 33 -28.67 -1.41 9.84
N HIS A 34 -27.58 -0.67 9.62
CA HIS A 34 -27.51 0.74 9.94
C HIS A 34 -27.04 1.56 8.75
N HIS A 35 -27.45 2.83 8.76
CA HIS A 35 -26.76 3.88 8.02
C HIS A 35 -26.04 4.77 9.02
N THR A 36 -24.96 5.42 8.60
CA THR A 36 -24.28 6.36 9.48
C THR A 36 -25.09 7.63 9.72
N SER A 37 -25.89 8.08 8.74
CA SER A 37 -26.43 9.45 8.60
C SER A 37 -25.35 10.54 8.51
N SER A 38 -24.26 10.41 9.27
CA SER A 38 -23.00 11.14 9.18
C SER A 38 -21.87 10.22 9.71
N PRO A 39 -20.80 9.97 8.95
CA PRO A 39 -20.48 10.57 7.66
C PRO A 39 -21.37 10.02 6.53
N ASN A 40 -21.85 10.92 5.69
CA ASN A 40 -22.63 10.68 4.48
C ASN A 40 -21.86 11.16 3.23
N TYR A 41 -22.44 11.04 2.03
CA TYR A 41 -21.72 11.36 0.79
C TYR A 41 -21.29 12.83 0.72
N THR A 42 -22.08 13.74 1.31
CA THR A 42 -21.72 15.16 1.41
C THR A 42 -20.49 15.35 2.30
N THR A 43 -20.49 14.78 3.50
CA THR A 43 -19.35 14.90 4.43
C THR A 43 -18.09 14.20 3.91
N ARG A 44 -18.26 13.12 3.13
CA ARG A 44 -17.17 12.43 2.44
C ARG A 44 -16.72 13.11 1.15
N ARG A 45 -17.43 14.16 0.73
CA ARG A 45 -17.16 14.96 -0.48
C ARG A 45 -17.10 14.07 -1.71
N VAL A 46 -18.15 13.28 -1.92
CA VAL A 46 -18.26 12.40 -3.09
C VAL A 46 -18.50 13.25 -4.34
N VAL A 47 -17.63 13.11 -5.33
CA VAL A 47 -17.72 13.75 -6.64
C VAL A 47 -17.56 12.67 -7.71
N GLY A 48 -18.52 12.55 -8.62
CA GLY A 48 -18.50 11.51 -9.66
C GLY A 48 -18.47 10.07 -9.11
N GLY A 49 -19.06 9.85 -7.93
CA GLY A 49 -19.05 8.53 -7.25
C GLY A 49 -17.77 8.22 -6.46
N ILE A 50 -16.81 9.16 -6.41
CA ILE A 50 -15.54 8.98 -5.70
C ILE A 50 -15.48 9.96 -4.53
N ALA A 51 -15.30 9.46 -3.32
CA ALA A 51 -15.04 10.32 -2.16
C ALA A 51 -13.63 10.92 -2.22
N GLN A 52 -13.53 12.20 -1.89
CA GLN A 52 -12.23 12.86 -1.73
C GLN A 52 -11.61 12.62 -0.35
N GLN A 53 -12.41 12.17 0.63
CA GLN A 53 -11.91 11.85 1.96
C GLN A 53 -11.35 10.41 2.01
N ASP A 54 -10.16 10.25 2.60
CA ASP A 54 -9.59 8.93 2.90
C ASP A 54 -10.52 8.08 3.79
N HIS A 55 -10.56 6.77 3.54
CA HIS A 55 -11.39 5.81 4.28
C HIS A 55 -10.99 5.73 5.75
N PHE A 56 -9.68 5.62 6.05
CA PHE A 56 -9.20 5.51 7.43
C PHE A 56 -9.46 6.79 8.22
N LYS A 57 -9.33 7.96 7.58
CA LYS A 57 -9.71 9.23 8.20
C LYS A 57 -11.19 9.29 8.59
N ALA A 58 -12.08 8.73 7.77
CA ALA A 58 -13.50 8.65 8.11
C ALA A 58 -13.77 7.65 9.24
N LEU A 59 -13.12 6.47 9.21
CA LEU A 59 -13.23 5.46 10.26
C LEU A 59 -12.76 5.99 11.61
N GLU A 60 -11.58 6.61 11.66
CA GLU A 60 -11.05 7.23 12.87
C GLU A 60 -11.93 8.40 13.33
N GLY A 61 -12.51 9.18 12.42
CA GLY A 61 -13.48 10.22 12.78
C GLY A 61 -14.74 9.67 13.46
N MET A 62 -15.32 8.58 12.94
CA MET A 62 -16.44 7.90 13.60
C MET A 62 -16.06 7.31 14.95
N ARG A 63 -14.89 6.69 15.05
CA ARG A 63 -14.35 6.14 16.29
C ARG A 63 -14.12 7.21 17.35
N ASP A 64 -13.53 8.33 16.96
CA ASP A 64 -13.30 9.48 17.83
C ASP A 64 -14.62 10.03 18.38
N PHE A 65 -15.65 10.15 17.53
CA PHE A 65 -16.97 10.56 17.99
C PHE A 65 -17.55 9.57 19.02
N HIS A 66 -17.45 8.27 18.75
CA HIS A 66 -17.91 7.24 19.68
C HIS A 66 -17.19 7.30 21.04
N ILE A 67 -15.88 7.51 21.04
CA ILE A 67 -15.10 7.53 22.29
C ILE A 67 -15.22 8.88 23.01
N LYS A 68 -14.95 9.97 22.31
CA LYS A 68 -14.81 11.31 22.90
C LYS A 68 -16.16 11.97 23.15
N THR A 69 -17.17 11.68 22.33
CA THR A 69 -18.51 12.27 22.46
C THR A 69 -19.49 11.34 23.17
N ASN A 70 -19.56 10.06 22.75
CA ASN A 70 -20.50 9.11 23.37
C ASN A 70 -19.95 8.40 24.62
N GLY A 71 -18.65 8.56 24.94
CA GLY A 71 -18.02 7.93 26.09
C GLY A 71 -17.84 6.41 25.94
N TRP A 72 -17.87 5.89 24.71
CA TRP A 72 -17.70 4.45 24.47
C TRP A 72 -16.23 4.06 24.54
N SER A 73 -15.96 2.76 24.75
CA SER A 73 -14.60 2.24 24.81
C SER A 73 -13.94 2.06 23.42
N ALA A 74 -14.74 2.04 22.36
CA ALA A 74 -14.34 1.67 21.00
C ALA A 74 -15.38 2.12 19.98
N THR A 75 -15.08 1.96 18.70
CA THR A 75 -16.03 2.08 17.57
C THR A 75 -17.31 1.29 17.85
N GLY A 76 -18.50 1.82 17.55
CA GLY A 76 -19.77 1.15 17.89
C GLY A 76 -20.13 -0.05 17.00
N GLN A 77 -19.85 0.06 15.70
CA GLN A 77 -20.13 -0.96 14.71
C GLN A 77 -18.99 -1.99 14.60
N ASN A 78 -19.34 -3.22 14.20
CA ASN A 78 -18.34 -4.24 13.89
C ASN A 78 -17.76 -4.05 12.48
N ILE A 79 -18.61 -3.64 11.54
CA ILE A 79 -18.29 -3.57 10.12
C ILE A 79 -18.84 -2.27 9.54
N THR A 80 -18.09 -1.63 8.64
CA THR A 80 -18.51 -0.43 7.90
C THR A 80 -18.44 -0.70 6.39
N ILE A 81 -19.42 -0.21 5.61
CA ILE A 81 -19.43 -0.32 4.13
C ILE A 81 -19.44 1.07 3.50
N PHE A 82 -18.49 1.33 2.62
CA PHE A 82 -18.29 2.62 1.96
C PHE A 82 -19.04 2.75 0.64
N GLU A 83 -19.21 3.99 0.20
CA GLU A 83 -19.79 4.40 -1.08
C GLU A 83 -19.10 3.81 -2.31
N ASP A 84 -17.83 3.42 -2.21
CA ASP A 84 -17.06 2.79 -3.28
C ASP A 84 -17.08 1.25 -3.19
N GLY A 85 -17.88 0.69 -2.29
CA GLY A 85 -18.01 -0.75 -2.08
C GLY A 85 -16.91 -1.38 -1.21
N LYS A 86 -15.98 -0.59 -0.65
CA LYS A 86 -15.01 -1.13 0.32
C LYS A 86 -15.68 -1.48 1.64
N ILE A 87 -15.16 -2.51 2.28
CA ILE A 87 -15.64 -3.04 3.55
C ILE A 87 -14.53 -2.84 4.58
N ALA A 88 -14.85 -2.22 5.72
CA ALA A 88 -13.93 -2.04 6.84
C ALA A 88 -14.37 -2.86 8.05
N ILE A 89 -13.42 -3.51 8.70
CA ILE A 89 -13.61 -4.24 9.95
C ILE A 89 -13.04 -3.40 11.09
N SER A 90 -13.85 -3.15 12.12
CA SER A 90 -13.39 -2.54 13.36
C SER A 90 -12.59 -3.57 14.16
N LEU A 91 -11.29 -3.37 14.31
CA LEU A 91 -10.42 -4.30 15.05
C LEU A 91 -10.54 -4.10 16.57
N ASP A 92 -11.01 -2.93 17.02
CA ASP A 92 -11.33 -2.65 18.42
C ASP A 92 -12.78 -3.02 18.81
N ARG A 93 -13.57 -3.49 17.82
CA ARG A 93 -14.85 -4.15 18.03
C ARG A 93 -15.09 -5.22 16.96
N ASP A 94 -14.22 -6.21 16.99
CA ASP A 94 -14.18 -7.29 16.00
C ASP A 94 -15.43 -8.18 15.98
N LEU A 95 -15.43 -9.23 15.15
CA LEU A 95 -16.57 -10.17 15.04
C LEU A 95 -16.91 -10.87 16.37
N ASN A 96 -15.95 -11.01 17.28
CA ASN A 96 -16.11 -11.65 18.58
C ASN A 96 -16.51 -10.67 19.69
N SER A 97 -16.68 -9.39 19.35
CA SER A 97 -17.09 -8.34 20.26
C SER A 97 -18.55 -7.95 20.03
N THR A 98 -19.33 -7.80 21.11
CA THR A 98 -20.72 -7.34 21.03
C THR A 98 -20.78 -5.89 20.50
N PRO A 99 -21.62 -5.57 19.50
CA PRO A 99 -21.76 -4.22 18.96
C PRO A 99 -22.32 -3.22 19.99
N ALA A 100 -22.21 -1.93 19.67
CA ALA A 100 -22.97 -0.84 20.27
C ALA A 100 -23.89 -0.18 19.22
N GLY A 101 -24.66 -1.00 18.47
CA GLY A 101 -25.51 -0.54 17.38
C GLY A 101 -26.93 -0.17 17.83
N ILE A 102 -27.70 -1.17 18.26
CA ILE A 102 -29.06 -0.99 18.79
C ILE A 102 -29.03 -1.21 20.30
N ALA A 103 -29.13 -0.14 21.08
CA ALA A 103 -29.21 -0.21 22.54
C ALA A 103 -30.28 -1.23 22.98
N GLY A 104 -29.97 -2.05 23.99
CA GLY A 104 -30.86 -3.14 24.46
C GLY A 104 -31.00 -4.35 23.53
N ALA A 105 -30.47 -4.31 22.29
CA ALA A 105 -30.62 -5.38 21.30
C ALA A 105 -29.29 -5.82 20.62
N ASN A 106 -28.16 -5.60 21.30
CA ASN A 106 -26.81 -5.91 20.79
C ASN A 106 -26.34 -7.35 21.05
N THR A 107 -26.82 -8.00 22.11
CA THR A 107 -26.41 -9.36 22.46
C THR A 107 -26.73 -10.32 21.32
N GLY A 108 -25.73 -11.10 20.89
CA GLY A 108 -25.86 -12.04 19.77
C GLY A 108 -25.97 -11.38 18.39
N ALA A 109 -25.67 -10.07 18.27
CA ALA A 109 -25.73 -9.34 17.00
C ALA A 109 -24.35 -8.99 16.44
N LEU A 110 -24.29 -8.74 15.12
CA LEU A 110 -23.27 -7.91 14.47
C LEU A 110 -23.91 -6.61 14.00
N CYS A 111 -23.23 -5.49 14.17
CA CYS A 111 -23.65 -4.20 13.62
C CYS A 111 -22.86 -3.88 12.34
N VAL A 112 -23.59 -3.65 11.25
CA VAL A 112 -23.05 -3.20 9.97
C VAL A 112 -23.53 -1.78 9.71
N GLU A 113 -22.59 -0.86 9.64
CA GLU A 113 -22.83 0.55 9.40
C GLU A 113 -22.56 0.89 7.92
N ILE A 114 -23.57 1.36 7.21
CA ILE A 114 -23.45 1.71 5.79
C ILE A 114 -23.26 3.22 5.70
N ILE A 115 -22.13 3.67 5.15
CA ILE A 115 -21.85 5.10 4.97
C ILE A 115 -22.92 5.72 4.08
N GLY A 116 -23.67 6.68 4.62
CA GLY A 116 -24.66 7.43 3.88
C GLY A 116 -25.81 7.92 4.75
N ASN A 117 -26.55 8.88 4.22
CA ASN A 117 -27.85 9.27 4.73
C ASN A 117 -28.96 8.80 3.79
N PHE A 118 -29.44 7.56 3.94
CA PHE A 118 -30.53 7.02 3.11
C PHE A 118 -31.95 7.37 3.58
N ASP A 119 -32.13 8.47 4.32
CA ASP A 119 -33.46 9.08 4.47
C ASP A 119 -33.92 9.73 3.15
N LYS A 120 -35.24 9.94 3.00
CA LYS A 120 -35.78 10.64 1.82
C LYS A 120 -35.14 12.01 1.68
N GLY A 121 -34.64 12.32 0.48
CA GLY A 121 -33.91 13.55 0.19
C GLY A 121 -32.42 13.52 0.58
N GLY A 122 -31.93 12.40 1.10
CA GLY A 122 -30.51 12.18 1.35
C GLY A 122 -29.79 11.50 0.17
N ASP A 123 -28.81 10.68 0.50
CA ASP A 123 -27.95 9.99 -0.45
C ASP A 123 -28.71 8.89 -1.21
N THR A 124 -28.33 8.70 -2.48
CA THR A 124 -28.69 7.51 -3.26
C THR A 124 -27.51 6.56 -3.24
N MET A 125 -27.73 5.34 -2.72
CA MET A 125 -26.68 4.33 -2.63
C MET A 125 -26.11 4.01 -4.02
N THR A 126 -24.78 4.08 -4.17
CA THR A 126 -24.09 3.71 -5.42
C THR A 126 -24.25 2.22 -5.71
N ASP A 127 -24.08 1.83 -6.98
CA ASP A 127 -24.12 0.42 -7.37
C ASP A 127 -23.03 -0.41 -6.69
N ALA A 128 -21.81 0.14 -6.58
CA ALA A 128 -20.70 -0.53 -5.89
C ALA A 128 -21.02 -0.78 -4.41
N GLN A 129 -21.60 0.21 -3.71
CA GLN A 129 -22.02 0.04 -2.33
C GLN A 129 -23.17 -0.97 -2.21
N ARG A 130 -24.17 -0.94 -3.12
CA ARG A 130 -25.26 -1.93 -3.13
C ARG A 130 -24.73 -3.35 -3.25
N VAL A 131 -23.81 -3.59 -4.20
CA VAL A 131 -23.16 -4.91 -4.39
C VAL A 131 -22.43 -5.33 -3.11
N ALA A 132 -21.66 -4.44 -2.51
CA ALA A 132 -20.91 -4.74 -1.28
C ALA A 132 -21.84 -5.06 -0.10
N VAL A 133 -22.95 -4.34 0.06
CA VAL A 133 -23.95 -4.61 1.11
C VAL A 133 -24.53 -6.01 0.93
N ILE A 134 -25.09 -6.36 -0.23
CA ILE A 134 -25.71 -7.68 -0.42
C ILE A 134 -24.70 -8.81 -0.27
N HIS A 135 -23.48 -8.62 -0.80
CA HIS A 135 -22.41 -9.62 -0.71
C HIS A 135 -21.98 -9.87 0.73
N LEU A 136 -21.82 -8.81 1.52
CA LEU A 136 -21.44 -8.89 2.92
C LEU A 136 -22.49 -9.63 3.74
N TYR A 137 -23.77 -9.25 3.64
CA TYR A 137 -24.84 -9.91 4.39
C TYR A 137 -24.98 -11.38 4.00
N ALA A 138 -24.89 -11.69 2.70
CA ALA A 138 -24.91 -13.08 2.23
C ALA A 138 -23.74 -13.90 2.78
N CYS A 139 -22.51 -13.37 2.76
CA CYS A 139 -21.34 -14.06 3.32
C CYS A 139 -21.45 -14.28 4.83
N LEU A 140 -21.99 -13.31 5.58
CA LEU A 140 -22.26 -13.47 7.02
C LEU A 140 -23.33 -14.54 7.27
N CYS A 141 -24.42 -14.53 6.48
CA CYS A 141 -25.45 -15.56 6.54
C CYS A 141 -24.89 -16.96 6.29
N ASP A 142 -24.01 -17.12 5.29
CA ASP A 142 -23.33 -18.37 4.98
C ASP A 142 -22.44 -18.84 6.15
N LYS A 143 -21.52 -17.97 6.61
CA LYS A 143 -20.56 -18.28 7.67
C LYS A 143 -21.23 -18.62 9.00
N LEU A 144 -22.36 -17.98 9.32
CA LEU A 144 -23.05 -18.10 10.60
C LEU A 144 -24.22 -19.10 10.57
N GLY A 145 -24.56 -19.66 9.41
CA GLY A 145 -25.73 -20.52 9.25
C GLY A 145 -27.05 -19.79 9.49
N ILE A 146 -27.14 -18.52 9.11
CA ILE A 146 -28.32 -17.66 9.30
C ILE A 146 -29.13 -17.60 8.01
N THR A 147 -30.43 -17.89 8.08
CA THR A 147 -31.37 -17.65 6.97
C THR A 147 -31.60 -16.15 6.80
N PRO A 148 -31.44 -15.57 5.60
CA PRO A 148 -31.77 -14.16 5.36
C PRO A 148 -33.27 -13.92 5.45
N ASP A 149 -33.72 -13.27 6.52
CA ASP A 149 -35.09 -12.84 6.71
C ASP A 149 -35.15 -11.62 7.66
N ILE A 150 -36.36 -11.09 7.88
CA ILE A 150 -36.59 -9.92 8.75
C ILE A 150 -36.50 -10.20 10.26
N THR A 151 -36.22 -11.45 10.66
CA THR A 151 -35.98 -11.83 12.06
C THR A 151 -34.49 -11.90 12.36
N SER A 152 -33.69 -12.27 11.35
CA SER A 152 -32.24 -12.39 11.44
C SER A 152 -31.51 -11.14 10.95
N ILE A 153 -32.02 -10.47 9.92
CA ILE A 153 -31.51 -9.19 9.40
C ILE A 153 -32.49 -8.10 9.80
N VAL A 154 -32.09 -7.25 10.75
CA VAL A 154 -32.98 -6.29 11.38
C VAL A 154 -32.55 -4.86 11.18
N TYR A 155 -33.51 -3.97 11.00
CA TYR A 155 -33.24 -2.54 10.92
C TYR A 155 -33.30 -1.91 12.31
N HIS A 156 -32.47 -0.89 12.55
CA HIS A 156 -32.50 -0.12 13.80
C HIS A 156 -33.88 0.51 14.05
N ALA A 157 -34.54 0.99 12.99
CA ALA A 157 -35.86 1.60 13.02
C ALA A 157 -36.95 0.73 13.65
N TRP A 158 -36.74 -0.57 13.78
CA TRP A 158 -37.71 -1.50 14.35
C TRP A 158 -37.63 -1.60 15.88
N TYR A 159 -36.83 -0.75 16.52
CA TYR A 159 -36.60 -0.75 17.97
C TYR A 159 -36.82 0.64 18.58
N LYS A 160 -37.23 0.67 19.85
CA LYS A 160 -37.20 1.87 20.69
C LYS A 160 -35.78 2.17 21.19
N ALA A 161 -35.61 3.33 21.84
CA ALA A 161 -34.33 3.75 22.39
C ALA A 161 -33.80 2.81 23.49
N ASP A 162 -34.69 2.11 24.20
CA ASP A 162 -34.35 1.11 25.22
C ASP A 162 -34.12 -0.30 24.66
N GLY A 163 -34.25 -0.48 23.34
CA GLY A 163 -34.13 -1.79 22.68
C GLY A 163 -35.40 -2.62 22.64
N THR A 164 -36.54 -2.08 23.10
CA THR A 164 -37.82 -2.75 22.93
C THR A 164 -38.13 -2.92 21.44
N TRP A 165 -38.39 -4.15 21.03
CA TRP A 165 -38.82 -4.47 19.67
C TRP A 165 -40.21 -3.91 19.38
N LEU A 166 -40.35 -3.15 18.30
CA LEU A 166 -41.61 -2.54 17.86
C LEU A 166 -42.35 -3.38 16.83
N GLY A 167 -41.66 -4.32 16.18
CA GLY A 167 -42.24 -5.10 15.10
C GLY A 167 -42.26 -4.40 13.75
N ASP A 168 -42.05 -3.08 13.66
CA ASP A 168 -41.84 -2.31 12.42
C ASP A 168 -41.33 -0.88 12.77
N TYR A 169 -41.04 -0.06 11.76
CA TYR A 169 -40.84 1.38 11.92
C TYR A 169 -42.16 2.07 12.30
N ALA A 170 -42.13 2.86 13.37
CA ALA A 170 -43.24 3.67 13.82
C ALA A 170 -42.74 5.08 14.16
N ALA A 171 -43.10 6.07 13.34
CA ALA A 171 -42.72 7.46 13.54
C ALA A 171 -43.11 7.95 14.96
N GLY A 172 -42.17 8.59 15.65
CA GLY A 172 -42.34 9.04 17.03
C GLY A 172 -42.23 7.95 18.11
N LYS A 173 -42.11 6.67 17.74
CA LYS A 173 -41.88 5.55 18.68
C LYS A 173 -40.52 4.88 18.47
N SER A 174 -40.11 4.71 17.22
CA SER A 174 -38.79 4.19 16.86
C SER A 174 -37.69 5.13 17.35
N SER A 175 -36.56 4.57 17.79
CA SER A 175 -35.42 5.37 18.24
C SER A 175 -34.86 6.26 17.13
N LYS A 176 -34.83 5.74 15.90
CA LYS A 176 -34.22 6.35 14.72
C LYS A 176 -34.95 5.96 13.44
N THR A 177 -34.70 6.68 12.36
CA THR A 177 -35.11 6.33 10.98
C THR A 177 -34.20 5.28 10.34
N CYS A 178 -33.02 5.06 10.92
CA CYS A 178 -31.97 4.16 10.46
C CYS A 178 -32.49 2.74 10.09
N PRO A 179 -32.14 2.17 8.91
CA PRO A 179 -31.10 2.61 7.97
C PRO A 179 -31.55 3.69 6.97
N GLY A 180 -32.72 4.30 7.18
CA GLY A 180 -33.20 5.44 6.40
C GLY A 180 -34.57 5.22 5.75
N THR A 181 -35.40 6.24 5.75
CA THR A 181 -36.76 6.27 5.18
C THR A 181 -36.84 6.08 3.66
N ALA A 182 -35.70 6.10 2.96
CA ALA A 182 -35.55 5.74 1.54
C ALA A 182 -34.56 4.58 1.33
N PHE A 183 -34.18 3.85 2.39
CA PHE A 183 -33.22 2.76 2.30
C PHE A 183 -33.62 1.75 1.22
N TRP A 184 -32.64 1.38 0.40
CA TRP A 184 -32.80 0.49 -0.76
C TRP A 184 -33.83 0.94 -1.81
N GLY A 185 -34.33 2.17 -1.72
CA GLY A 185 -35.39 2.73 -2.57
C GLY A 185 -36.82 2.41 -2.12
N ASP A 186 -37.02 1.63 -1.05
CA ASP A 186 -38.36 1.30 -0.50
C ASP A 186 -38.60 1.86 0.92
N GLY A 187 -37.53 2.05 1.70
CA GLY A 187 -37.58 2.61 3.04
C GLY A 187 -37.23 1.62 4.15
N ASN A 188 -37.58 2.02 5.38
CA ASN A 188 -37.14 1.39 6.64
C ASN A 188 -38.21 0.52 7.31
N THR A 189 -39.31 0.19 6.62
CA THR A 189 -40.32 -0.73 7.14
C THR A 189 -39.94 -2.19 6.87
N ARG A 190 -40.56 -3.13 7.59
CA ARG A 190 -40.41 -4.56 7.26
C ARG A 190 -40.96 -4.90 5.89
N ALA A 191 -42.07 -4.29 5.49
CA ALA A 191 -42.62 -4.48 4.15
C ALA A 191 -41.60 -4.05 3.07
N ALA A 192 -40.91 -2.92 3.28
CA ALA A 192 -39.83 -2.48 2.40
C ALA A 192 -38.66 -3.47 2.35
N ALA A 193 -38.23 -3.99 3.51
CA ALA A 193 -37.16 -4.99 3.59
C ALA A 193 -37.52 -6.29 2.84
N ILE A 194 -38.73 -6.81 3.04
CA ILE A 194 -39.25 -8.02 2.37
C ILE A 194 -39.35 -7.83 0.86
N LYS A 195 -39.67 -6.62 0.40
CA LYS A 195 -39.91 -6.34 -1.01
C LYS A 195 -38.63 -6.40 -1.85
N ARG A 196 -37.49 -5.92 -1.34
CA ARG A 196 -36.23 -5.87 -2.11
C ARG A 196 -35.00 -6.34 -1.34
N PHE A 197 -34.64 -5.67 -0.24
CA PHE A 197 -33.34 -5.91 0.41
C PHE A 197 -33.12 -7.37 0.84
N ILE A 198 -34.10 -7.99 1.51
CA ILE A 198 -34.00 -9.39 1.95
C ILE A 198 -33.93 -10.36 0.76
N PRO A 199 -34.82 -10.28 -0.26
CA PRO A 199 -34.68 -11.06 -1.48
C PRO A 199 -33.32 -10.94 -2.17
N ASP A 200 -32.75 -9.72 -2.24
CA ASP A 200 -31.46 -9.50 -2.89
C ASP A 200 -30.32 -10.19 -2.13
N VAL A 201 -30.33 -10.14 -0.79
CA VAL A 201 -29.38 -10.90 0.05
C VAL A 201 -29.57 -12.40 -0.13
N ALA A 202 -30.81 -12.89 -0.20
CA ALA A 202 -31.09 -14.32 -0.40
C ALA A 202 -30.64 -14.81 -1.79
N ALA A 203 -30.84 -14.00 -2.83
CA ALA A 203 -30.36 -14.30 -4.18
C ALA A 203 -28.83 -14.35 -4.23
N GLU A 204 -28.15 -13.41 -3.56
CA GLU A 204 -26.70 -13.40 -3.45
C GLU A 204 -26.18 -14.61 -2.65
N LEU A 205 -26.83 -14.96 -1.54
CA LEU A 205 -26.51 -16.17 -0.77
C LEU A 205 -26.62 -17.44 -1.64
N LYS A 206 -27.67 -17.54 -2.44
CA LYS A 206 -27.83 -18.64 -3.40
C LYS A 206 -26.68 -18.64 -4.40
N ARG A 207 -26.36 -17.48 -4.99
CA ARG A 207 -25.28 -17.33 -5.98
C ARG A 207 -23.92 -17.77 -5.41
N ILE A 208 -23.55 -17.32 -4.20
CA ILE A 208 -22.26 -17.66 -3.60
C ILE A 208 -22.17 -19.13 -3.18
N LYS A 209 -23.30 -19.75 -2.80
CA LYS A 209 -23.39 -21.18 -2.50
C LYS A 209 -23.30 -22.05 -3.75
N THR A 210 -23.99 -21.65 -4.83
CA THR A 210 -23.89 -22.34 -6.12
C THR A 210 -22.47 -22.22 -6.69
N ARG A 211 -21.85 -21.04 -6.63
CA ARG A 211 -20.42 -20.88 -7.00
C ARG A 211 -19.50 -21.74 -6.15
N SER A 212 -19.71 -21.90 -4.84
CA SER A 212 -18.87 -22.82 -4.05
C SER A 212 -19.06 -24.30 -4.38
N VAL A 213 -20.14 -24.67 -5.09
CA VAL A 213 -20.40 -26.03 -5.56
C VAL A 213 -19.88 -26.23 -7.00
N ASP A 214 -19.92 -25.18 -7.84
CA ASP A 214 -19.49 -25.22 -9.25
C ASP A 214 -18.03 -24.75 -9.50
N GLU A 215 -17.44 -23.95 -8.60
CA GLU A 215 -16.08 -23.38 -8.68
C GLU A 215 -15.10 -24.12 -7.74
N LEU A 216 -15.14 -25.45 -7.76
CA LEU A 216 -13.89 -26.17 -7.98
C LEU A 216 -13.89 -26.66 -9.43
N SER A 217 -14.19 -25.72 -10.34
CA SER A 217 -14.24 -25.89 -11.77
C SER A 217 -12.86 -26.36 -12.23
N ILE A 218 -12.84 -27.35 -13.10
CA ILE A 218 -11.64 -27.89 -13.73
C ILE A 218 -10.77 -26.76 -14.32
N GLU A 219 -11.40 -25.67 -14.76
CA GLU A 219 -10.72 -24.50 -15.32
C GLU A 219 -9.93 -23.70 -14.27
N ASP A 220 -10.44 -23.56 -13.04
CA ASP A 220 -9.74 -22.83 -11.98
C ASP A 220 -8.54 -23.62 -11.46
N LYS A 221 -8.66 -24.95 -11.38
CA LYS A 221 -7.53 -25.86 -11.11
C LYS A 221 -6.46 -25.74 -12.19
N LYS A 222 -6.88 -25.76 -13.45
CA LYS A 222 -5.97 -25.64 -14.59
C LYS A 222 -5.26 -24.27 -14.60
N ARG A 223 -5.99 -23.20 -14.32
CA ARG A 223 -5.40 -21.85 -14.22
C ARG A 223 -4.43 -21.72 -13.05
N ILE A 224 -4.72 -22.37 -11.92
CA ILE A 224 -3.78 -22.42 -10.78
C ILE A 224 -2.52 -23.20 -11.17
N GLU A 225 -2.64 -24.36 -11.81
CA GLU A 225 -1.50 -25.13 -12.30
C GLU A 225 -0.66 -24.35 -13.32
N GLU A 226 -1.29 -23.65 -14.25
CA GLU A 226 -0.62 -22.77 -15.23
C GLU A 226 0.10 -21.60 -14.54
N LEU A 227 -0.54 -20.94 -13.56
CA LEU A 227 0.08 -19.86 -12.80
C LEU A 227 1.24 -20.34 -11.92
N GLU A 228 1.13 -21.54 -11.34
CA GLU A 228 2.23 -22.14 -10.57
C GLU A 228 3.46 -22.42 -11.45
N LEU A 229 3.24 -22.84 -12.70
CA LEU A 229 4.30 -23.01 -13.69
C LEU A 229 4.94 -21.66 -14.07
N GLU A 230 4.13 -20.64 -14.37
CA GLU A 230 4.63 -19.31 -14.74
C GLU A 230 5.43 -18.66 -13.58
N VAL A 231 4.95 -18.78 -12.35
CA VAL A 231 5.65 -18.30 -11.15
C VAL A 231 7.00 -19.01 -10.98
N LYS A 232 7.07 -20.32 -11.27
CA LYS A 232 8.31 -21.09 -11.19
C LYS A 232 9.32 -20.65 -12.25
N GLU A 233 8.88 -20.41 -13.49
CA GLU A 233 9.74 -19.89 -14.56
C GLU A 233 10.23 -18.46 -14.28
N LEU A 234 9.35 -17.61 -13.74
CA LEU A 234 9.72 -16.26 -13.34
C LEU A 234 10.74 -16.28 -12.20
N ALA A 235 10.57 -17.15 -11.21
CA ALA A 235 11.54 -17.33 -10.12
C ALA A 235 12.92 -17.76 -10.65
N ALA A 236 12.97 -18.68 -11.63
CA ALA A 236 14.23 -19.08 -12.27
C ALA A 236 14.89 -17.91 -13.01
N THR A 237 14.10 -17.08 -13.69
CA THR A 237 14.59 -15.88 -14.39
C THR A 237 15.14 -14.85 -13.41
N VAL A 238 14.47 -14.62 -12.28
CA VAL A 238 14.97 -13.72 -11.22
C VAL A 238 16.31 -14.23 -10.66
N ILE A 239 16.45 -15.53 -10.42
CA ILE A 239 17.73 -16.12 -9.97
C ILE A 239 18.84 -15.88 -11.01
N SER A 240 18.55 -16.08 -12.30
CA SER A 240 19.51 -15.81 -13.39
C SER A 240 19.92 -14.34 -13.47
N LEU A 241 18.97 -13.42 -13.29
CA LEU A 241 19.23 -11.98 -13.27
C LEU A 241 20.06 -11.56 -12.06
N LEU A 242 19.82 -12.16 -10.89
CA LEU A 242 20.64 -11.92 -9.69
C LEU A 242 22.09 -12.35 -9.92
N ASN A 243 22.30 -13.55 -10.48
CA ASN A 243 23.64 -14.01 -10.83
C ASN A 243 24.33 -13.08 -11.84
N SER A 244 23.60 -12.64 -12.87
CA SER A 244 24.13 -11.72 -13.88
C SER A 244 24.51 -10.36 -13.28
N LYS A 245 23.69 -9.85 -12.35
CA LYS A 245 23.97 -8.61 -11.61
C LYS A 245 25.24 -8.73 -10.78
N ASP A 246 25.45 -9.86 -10.11
CA ASP A 246 26.63 -10.07 -9.28
C ASP A 246 27.91 -10.16 -10.13
N VAL A 247 27.86 -10.84 -11.28
CA VAL A 247 28.96 -10.88 -12.25
C VAL A 247 29.30 -9.46 -12.76
N LEU A 248 28.29 -8.67 -13.13
CA LEU A 248 28.50 -7.29 -13.57
C LEU A 248 29.08 -6.42 -12.47
N LYS A 249 28.62 -6.58 -11.23
CA LYS A 249 29.15 -5.85 -10.07
C LYS A 249 30.63 -6.18 -9.85
N GLN A 250 31.01 -7.46 -9.94
CA GLN A 250 32.40 -7.88 -9.83
C GLN A 250 33.25 -7.29 -10.97
N ALA A 251 32.79 -7.39 -12.21
CA ALA A 251 33.50 -6.83 -13.37
C ALA A 251 33.72 -5.31 -13.25
N ILE A 252 32.73 -4.57 -12.75
CA ILE A 252 32.84 -3.12 -12.50
C ILE A 252 33.88 -2.83 -11.41
N GLN A 253 33.93 -3.63 -10.33
CA GLN A 253 34.93 -3.48 -9.28
C GLN A 253 36.35 -3.74 -9.79
N GLU A 254 36.54 -4.81 -10.57
CA GLU A 254 37.82 -5.16 -11.19
C GLU A 254 38.28 -4.09 -12.19
N GLN A 255 37.36 -3.55 -13.00
CA GLN A 255 37.64 -2.41 -13.87
C GLN A 255 38.02 -1.16 -13.07
N GLY A 256 37.29 -0.85 -11.99
CA GLY A 256 37.61 0.27 -11.11
C GLY A 256 39.02 0.17 -10.52
N GLN A 257 39.42 -1.02 -10.09
CA GLN A 257 40.78 -1.27 -9.58
C GLN A 257 41.84 -1.13 -10.69
N THR A 258 41.55 -1.62 -11.89
CA THR A 258 42.44 -1.48 -13.04
C THR A 258 42.64 0.00 -13.40
N LEU A 259 41.57 0.78 -13.45
CA LEU A 259 41.63 2.22 -13.70
C LEU A 259 42.46 2.97 -12.65
N LEU A 260 42.32 2.63 -11.36
CA LEU A 260 43.14 3.20 -10.29
C LEU A 260 44.64 2.89 -10.47
N ASN A 261 44.96 1.63 -10.82
CA ASN A 261 46.33 1.20 -11.06
C ASN A 261 46.93 1.92 -12.28
N THR A 262 46.19 2.01 -13.39
CA THR A 262 46.62 2.72 -14.59
C THR A 262 46.79 4.22 -14.32
N SER A 263 45.84 4.86 -13.62
CA SER A 263 45.94 6.28 -13.25
C SER A 263 47.19 6.56 -12.41
N THR A 264 47.53 5.67 -11.48
CA THR A 264 48.74 5.78 -10.66
C THR A 264 50.01 5.62 -11.50
N ALA A 265 50.04 4.66 -12.43
CA ALA A 265 51.15 4.46 -13.34
C ALA A 265 51.36 5.68 -14.26
N VAL A 266 50.26 6.23 -14.82
CA VAL A 266 50.29 7.45 -15.65
C VAL A 266 50.85 8.62 -14.85
N LYS A 267 50.36 8.85 -13.63
CA LYS A 267 50.88 9.91 -12.76
C LYS A 267 52.39 9.77 -12.51
N SER A 268 52.87 8.56 -12.25
CA SER A 268 54.31 8.32 -12.08
C SER A 268 55.14 8.62 -13.33
N LEU A 269 54.58 8.40 -14.53
CA LEU A 269 55.23 8.76 -15.79
C LEU A 269 55.18 10.27 -16.03
N GLU A 270 54.04 10.92 -15.78
CA GLU A 270 53.90 12.37 -15.85
C GLU A 270 54.94 13.07 -14.96
N ASP A 271 55.06 12.63 -13.70
CA ASP A 271 56.03 13.15 -12.73
C ASP A 271 57.49 12.99 -13.19
N LYS A 272 57.79 12.00 -14.04
CA LYS A 272 59.14 11.79 -14.62
C LYS A 272 59.35 12.57 -15.92
N SER A 273 58.28 12.83 -16.66
CA SER A 273 58.33 13.46 -17.99
C SER A 273 58.60 14.96 -17.93
N VAL A 274 58.10 15.65 -16.90
CA VAL A 274 58.32 17.08 -16.68
C VAL A 274 58.56 17.32 -15.19
N ILE A 275 59.83 17.50 -14.81
CA ILE A 275 60.16 17.85 -13.43
C ILE A 275 60.15 19.37 -13.32
N LYS A 276 59.23 19.88 -12.49
CA LYS A 276 59.04 21.33 -12.28
C LYS A 276 60.30 22.03 -11.77
N GLU A 277 61.10 21.35 -10.94
CA GLU A 277 62.33 21.89 -10.38
C GLU A 277 63.53 21.05 -10.80
N VAL A 278 64.65 21.72 -11.08
CA VAL A 278 65.91 21.05 -11.38
C VAL A 278 66.37 20.24 -10.17
N PRO A 279 66.55 18.91 -10.29
CA PRO A 279 67.04 18.11 -9.18
C PRO A 279 68.37 18.62 -8.63
N ALA A 280 68.55 18.60 -7.30
CA ALA A 280 69.73 19.15 -6.64
C ALA A 280 71.07 18.62 -7.21
N TRP A 281 71.09 17.34 -7.60
CA TRP A 281 72.27 16.69 -8.21
C TRP A 281 72.59 17.18 -9.64
N ALA A 282 71.59 17.70 -10.36
CA ALA A 282 71.69 18.19 -11.73
C ALA A 282 71.98 19.70 -11.81
N LYS A 283 71.69 20.47 -10.74
CA LYS A 283 71.80 21.94 -10.72
C LYS A 283 73.12 22.48 -11.31
N PRO A 284 74.31 21.98 -10.93
CA PRO A 284 75.56 22.50 -11.50
C PRO A 284 75.70 22.24 -13.00
N ALA A 285 75.24 21.08 -13.47
CA ALA A 285 75.31 20.70 -14.88
C ALA A 285 74.33 21.49 -15.75
N VAL A 286 73.11 21.72 -15.24
CA VAL A 286 72.09 22.53 -15.91
C VAL A 286 72.52 23.99 -16.00
N GLN A 287 73.06 24.55 -14.92
CA GLN A 287 73.57 25.93 -14.93
C GLN A 287 74.71 26.09 -15.94
N ALA A 288 75.69 25.17 -15.94
CA ALA A 288 76.79 25.21 -16.91
C ALA A 288 76.30 25.10 -18.37
N ALA A 289 75.30 24.25 -18.64
CA ALA A 289 74.71 24.13 -19.97
C ALA A 289 73.92 25.40 -20.39
N PHE A 290 73.21 26.02 -19.46
CA PHE A 290 72.49 27.27 -19.68
C PHE A 290 73.45 28.45 -19.92
N ASP A 291 74.50 28.60 -19.09
CA ASP A 291 75.52 29.64 -19.22
C ASP A 291 76.30 29.52 -20.55
N ALA A 292 76.50 28.30 -21.03
CA ALA A 292 77.10 28.01 -22.32
C ALA A 292 76.16 28.24 -23.53
N GLY A 293 74.87 28.51 -23.29
CA GLY A 293 73.85 28.67 -24.33
C GLY A 293 73.43 27.36 -25.00
N LEU A 294 73.68 26.21 -24.38
CA LEU A 294 73.34 24.89 -24.92
C LEU A 294 71.88 24.47 -24.65
N VAL A 295 71.19 25.18 -23.75
CA VAL A 295 69.79 24.94 -23.37
C VAL A 295 69.10 26.29 -23.18
N ASP A 296 67.91 26.46 -23.75
CA ASP A 296 67.16 27.74 -23.73
C ASP A 296 66.50 28.04 -22.39
N THR A 297 66.06 27.01 -21.66
CA THR A 297 65.38 27.15 -20.36
C THR A 297 65.97 26.19 -19.32
N PRO A 298 66.33 26.68 -18.11
CA PRO A 298 66.97 25.84 -17.11
C PRO A 298 65.99 24.91 -16.38
N THR A 299 64.67 25.05 -16.55
CA THR A 299 63.63 24.27 -15.85
C THR A 299 62.70 23.55 -16.82
N GLY A 300 61.89 22.61 -16.30
CA GLY A 300 60.89 21.89 -17.10
C GLY A 300 61.42 20.70 -17.91
N GLY A 301 62.69 20.33 -17.73
CA GLY A 301 63.27 19.12 -18.32
C GLY A 301 62.75 17.82 -17.69
N SER A 302 62.87 16.72 -18.43
CA SER A 302 62.59 15.37 -17.93
C SER A 302 63.71 14.86 -17.02
N TYR A 303 63.45 13.82 -16.23
CA TYR A 303 64.48 13.21 -15.39
C TYR A 303 65.71 12.78 -16.20
N ASP A 304 65.49 12.17 -17.36
CA ASP A 304 66.57 11.65 -18.20
C ASP A 304 67.33 12.74 -18.94
N PHE A 305 66.66 13.86 -19.29
CA PHE A 305 67.34 15.07 -19.77
C PHE A 305 68.38 15.55 -18.74
N TYR A 306 67.99 15.64 -17.47
CA TYR A 306 68.92 16.03 -16.40
C TYR A 306 70.04 15.01 -16.18
N ARG A 307 69.76 13.71 -16.29
CA ARG A 307 70.79 12.66 -16.19
C ARG A 307 71.81 12.79 -17.30
N MET A 308 71.35 12.98 -18.54
CA MET A 308 72.21 13.15 -19.71
C MET A 308 73.09 14.39 -19.55
N LEU A 309 72.51 15.53 -19.18
CA LEU A 309 73.28 16.75 -18.89
C LEU A 309 74.32 16.52 -17.79
N LYS A 310 73.97 15.79 -16.73
CA LYS A 310 74.90 15.48 -15.64
C LYS A 310 76.07 14.61 -16.13
N VAL A 311 75.80 13.58 -16.94
CA VAL A 311 76.85 12.73 -17.51
C VAL A 311 77.78 13.54 -18.41
N LEU A 312 77.23 14.37 -19.30
CA LEU A 312 78.02 15.24 -20.19
C LEU A 312 78.87 16.24 -19.40
N TYR A 313 78.30 16.87 -18.37
CA TYR A 313 79.02 17.78 -17.48
C TYR A 313 80.17 17.08 -16.76
N THR A 314 79.91 15.90 -16.17
CA THR A 314 80.93 15.14 -15.44
C THR A 314 82.03 14.58 -16.36
N ALA A 315 81.70 14.26 -17.61
CA ALA A 315 82.68 13.86 -18.62
C ALA A 315 83.46 15.04 -19.23
N GLY A 316 83.13 16.29 -18.88
CA GLY A 316 83.75 17.49 -19.44
C GLY A 316 83.36 17.76 -20.90
N LEU A 317 82.23 17.22 -21.35
CA LEU A 317 81.76 17.28 -22.75
C LEU A 317 80.78 18.44 -23.01
N LEU A 318 80.49 19.28 -22.01
CA LEU A 318 79.75 20.52 -22.24
C LEU A 318 80.71 21.57 -22.80
N ILE A 319 80.67 21.76 -24.11
CA ILE A 319 81.55 22.70 -24.81
C ILE A 319 81.07 24.13 -24.53
N THR A 320 81.94 24.99 -24.03
CA THR A 320 81.67 26.41 -23.85
C THR A 320 81.83 27.13 -25.18
N ARG A 321 80.72 27.34 -25.90
CA ARG A 321 80.63 27.98 -27.23
C ARG A 321 81.40 27.26 -28.35
N LEU A 322 80.70 27.08 -29.47
CA LEU A 322 81.31 26.85 -30.77
C LEU A 322 82.28 28.00 -31.03
N GLU A 323 83.58 27.70 -31.15
CA GLU A 323 84.51 28.63 -31.78
C GLU A 323 84.03 28.83 -33.23
N GLY A 324 83.35 29.95 -33.46
CA GLY A 324 82.94 30.43 -34.78
C GLY A 324 81.60 29.89 -35.28
N LYS A 325 80.52 30.58 -34.93
CA LYS A 325 79.46 31.04 -35.84
C LYS A 325 78.56 32.05 -35.14
#